data_AF-A0A957PN52-F1
#
_entry.id   AF-A0A957PN52-F1
#
_cell.length_a   1.000
_cell.length_b   1.000
_cell.length_c   1.000
_cell.angle_alpha   90.00
_cell.angle_beta   90.00
_cell.angle_gamma   90.00
#
_symmetry.space_group_name_H-M   'P 1'
#
loop_
_entity.id
_entity.type
_entity.pdbx_description
1 polymer ?
#
loop_
_entity_poly.entity_id
_entity_poly.type
_entity_poly.pdbx_seq_one_letter_code
_entity_poly.pdbx_strand_id
1 'polypeptide(L)'
;MSEEKNVRREVKADLVESTPTWVGLGYWILAAPTLGFLAWLWVDLISALSPIASGWLNVLIALLLFALLIVLPFGYLAYLLITAFPALFQHAGWEVVPLEDVR
;
A
#
# COMPACT_ATOMS: atom_id res chain seq x y z
N MET A 1 44.47 -27.84 8.10
CA MET A 1 43.78 -26.59 7.76
C MET A 1 42.39 -26.99 7.28
N SER A 2 41.44 -27.09 8.19
CA SER A 2 40.07 -27.48 7.85
C SER A 2 39.37 -26.30 7.21
N GLU A 3 38.93 -26.45 5.95
CA GLU A 3 38.05 -25.50 5.29
C GLU A 3 36.74 -25.40 6.09
N GLU A 4 36.61 -24.34 6.87
CA GLU A 4 35.33 -23.95 7.45
C GLU A 4 34.42 -23.53 6.30
N LYS A 5 33.58 -24.47 5.88
CA LYS A 5 32.59 -24.25 4.84
C LYS A 5 31.60 -23.24 5.41
N ASN A 6 31.70 -21.98 5.00
CA ASN A 6 30.73 -20.95 5.34
C ASN A 6 29.35 -21.39 4.85
N VAL A 7 28.54 -21.97 5.74
CA VAL A 7 27.17 -22.35 5.44
C VAL A 7 26.31 -21.10 5.59
N ARG A 8 25.69 -20.66 4.50
CA ARG A 8 24.74 -19.55 4.53
C ARG A 8 23.54 -19.94 5.40
N ARG A 9 23.35 -19.26 6.53
CA ARG A 9 22.21 -19.46 7.43
C ARG A 9 20.99 -18.72 6.87
N GLU A 10 19.90 -19.44 6.62
CA GLU A 10 18.60 -18.83 6.34
C GLU A 10 17.96 -18.39 7.66
N VAL A 11 17.63 -17.10 7.76
CA VAL A 11 17.00 -16.50 8.94
C VAL A 11 15.67 -15.90 8.49
N LYS A 12 14.62 -16.11 9.27
CA LYS A 12 13.34 -15.45 9.03
C LYS A 12 13.50 -13.95 9.26
N ALA A 13 13.10 -13.15 8.27
CA ALA A 13 13.14 -11.71 8.35
C ALA A 13 11.79 -11.15 7.92
N ASP A 14 11.35 -10.12 8.61
CA ASP A 14 10.17 -9.35 8.23
C ASP A 14 10.60 -8.10 7.45
N LEU A 15 9.74 -7.67 6.54
CA LEU A 15 9.87 -6.35 5.94
C LEU A 15 9.27 -5.32 6.88
N VAL A 16 10.11 -4.39 7.33
CA VAL A 16 9.71 -3.21 8.07
C VAL A 16 9.90 -2.01 7.13
N GLU A 17 8.93 -1.10 7.12
CA GLU A 17 9.05 0.12 6.31
C GLU A 17 10.28 0.92 6.78
N SER A 18 11.19 1.24 5.86
CA SER A 18 12.52 1.78 6.19
C SER A 18 12.51 3.23 6.65
N THR A 19 11.40 3.95 6.44
CA THR A 19 11.20 5.33 6.88
C THR A 19 10.19 5.43 8.04
N PRO A 20 10.64 5.40 9.30
CA PRO A 20 9.74 5.54 10.46
C PRO A 20 9.22 6.97 10.64
N THR A 21 9.86 7.98 10.05
CA THR A 21 9.56 9.39 10.35
C THR A 21 8.22 9.86 9.81
N TRP A 22 7.69 9.26 8.74
CA TRP A 22 6.49 9.73 8.03
C TRP A 22 5.41 8.64 7.82
N VAL A 23 5.40 7.53 8.59
CA VAL A 23 4.29 6.55 8.71
C VAL A 23 3.41 6.41 7.45
N GLY A 24 3.98 6.04 6.30
CA GLY A 24 3.25 5.89 5.04
C GLY A 24 2.68 7.16 4.37
N LEU A 25 2.70 8.34 5.00
CA LEU A 25 2.15 9.60 4.45
C LEU A 25 2.86 10.03 3.17
N GLY A 26 4.16 9.78 3.04
CA GLY A 26 4.91 10.09 1.82
C GLY A 26 4.34 9.35 0.60
N TYR A 27 3.99 8.07 0.77
CA TYR A 27 3.36 7.27 -0.28
C TYR A 27 1.95 7.76 -0.61
N TRP A 28 1.17 8.19 0.38
CA TRP A 28 -0.14 8.80 0.15
C TRP A 28 -0.05 10.10 -0.65
N ILE A 29 0.93 10.96 -0.35
CA ILE A 29 1.16 12.21 -1.10
C ILE A 29 1.55 11.90 -2.55
N LEU A 30 2.44 10.93 -2.77
CA LEU A 30 2.82 10.48 -4.11
C LEU A 30 1.65 9.88 -4.89
N ALA A 31 0.76 9.15 -4.21
CA ALA A 31 -0.43 8.56 -4.81
C ALA A 31 -1.59 9.56 -5.01
N ALA A 32 -1.58 10.69 -4.30
CA ALA A 32 -2.70 11.64 -4.26
C ALA A 32 -3.15 12.15 -5.64
N PRO A 33 -2.25 12.50 -6.60
CA PRO A 33 -2.69 12.94 -7.93
C PRO A 33 -3.48 11.87 -8.67
N THR A 34 -3.01 10.61 -8.64
CA THR A 34 -3.67 9.48 -9.28
C THR A 34 -4.98 9.13 -8.59
N LEU A 35 -4.99 9.11 -7.26
CA LEU A 35 -6.20 8.88 -6.47
C LEU A 35 -7.25 9.96 -6.70
N GLY A 36 -6.83 11.23 -6.80
CA GLY A 36 -7.72 12.35 -7.11
C GLY A 36 -8.34 12.23 -8.51
N PHE A 37 -7.55 11.86 -9.52
CA PHE A 37 -8.06 11.62 -10.88
C PHE A 37 -9.07 10.47 -10.91
N LEU A 38 -8.76 9.35 -10.24
CA LEU A 38 -9.67 8.20 -10.16
C LEU A 38 -10.95 8.52 -9.38
N ALA A 39 -10.84 9.27 -8.28
CA ALA A 39 -11.98 9.72 -7.50
C ALA A 39 -12.88 10.63 -8.35
N TRP A 40 -12.30 11.52 -9.16
CA TRP A 40 -13.06 12.37 -10.07
C TRP A 40 -13.84 11.55 -11.12
N LEU A 41 -13.18 10.60 -11.79
CA LEU A 41 -13.85 9.70 -12.74
C LEU A 41 -14.96 8.88 -12.07
N TRP A 42 -14.72 8.40 -10.85
CA TRP A 42 -15.70 7.65 -10.09
C TRP A 42 -16.92 8.49 -9.72
N VAL A 43 -16.71 9.72 -9.27
CA VAL A 43 -17.78 10.68 -8.97
C VAL A 43 -18.61 10.98 -10.22
N ASP A 44 -17.98 11.15 -11.38
CA ASP A 44 -18.67 11.40 -12.64
C ASP A 44 -19.54 10.21 -13.05
N LEU A 45 -19.00 8.99 -12.96
CA LEU A 45 -19.74 7.75 -13.22
C LEU A 45 -20.94 7.58 -12.29
N ILE A 46 -20.75 7.75 -10.97
CA ILE A 46 -21.85 7.62 -10.01
C ILE A 46 -22.89 8.70 -10.22
N SER A 47 -22.47 9.94 -10.50
CA SER A 47 -23.40 11.05 -10.75
C SER A 47 -24.23 10.83 -12.03
N ALA A 48 -23.64 10.24 -13.07
CA ALA A 48 -24.35 9.91 -14.31
C ALA A 48 -25.37 8.77 -14.13
N LEU A 49 -25.12 7.84 -13.20
CA LEU A 49 -26.01 6.69 -12.93
C LEU A 49 -27.01 6.96 -11.81
N SER A 50 -26.80 8.00 -11.01
CA SER A 50 -27.61 8.25 -9.82
C SER A 50 -28.97 8.85 -10.16
N PRO A 51 -30.08 8.32 -9.61
CA PRO A 51 -31.41 8.94 -9.73
C PRO A 51 -31.57 10.18 -8.83
N ILE A 52 -30.59 10.52 -8.00
CA ILE A 52 -30.66 11.61 -7.04
C ILE A 52 -30.37 12.95 -7.74
N ALA A 53 -31.30 13.90 -7.64
CA ALA A 53 -31.18 15.22 -8.27
C ALA A 53 -30.11 16.15 -7.64
N SER A 54 -29.70 15.90 -6.40
CA SER A 54 -28.67 16.70 -5.71
C SER A 54 -27.26 16.25 -6.09
N GLY A 55 -26.57 17.08 -6.87
CA GLY A 55 -25.18 16.83 -7.27
C GLY A 55 -24.23 16.69 -6.07
N TRP A 56 -24.36 17.54 -5.04
CA TRP A 56 -23.51 17.46 -3.85
C TRP A 56 -23.71 16.18 -3.04
N LEU A 57 -24.96 15.68 -2.98
CA LEU A 57 -25.23 14.41 -2.31
C LEU A 57 -24.62 13.24 -3.08
N ASN A 58 -24.67 13.27 -4.42
CA ASN A 58 -24.00 12.29 -5.27
C ASN A 58 -22.48 12.30 -5.05
N VAL A 59 -21.86 13.48 -4.98
CA VAL A 59 -20.41 13.59 -4.71
C VAL A 59 -20.06 12.95 -3.37
N LEU A 60 -20.79 13.28 -2.30
CA LEU A 60 -20.51 12.73 -0.97
C LEU A 60 -20.64 11.20 -0.94
N ILE A 61 -21.72 10.67 -1.51
CA ILE A 61 -21.96 9.22 -1.57
C ILE A 61 -20.89 8.55 -2.43
N ALA A 62 -20.57 9.12 -3.60
CA ALA A 62 -19.57 8.57 -4.50
C ALA A 62 -18.19 8.51 -3.83
N LEU A 63 -17.77 9.56 -3.13
CA LEU A 63 -16.49 9.58 -2.41
C LEU A 63 -16.44 8.55 -1.28
N LEU A 64 -17.54 8.39 -0.52
CA LEU A 64 -17.63 7.35 0.51
C LEU A 64 -17.52 5.95 -0.09
N LEU A 65 -18.24 5.69 -1.19
CA LEU A 65 -18.16 4.42 -1.91
C LEU A 65 -16.77 4.21 -2.51
N PHE A 66 -16.13 5.24 -3.06
CA PHE A 66 -14.79 5.16 -3.60
C PHE A 66 -13.77 4.75 -2.52
N ALA A 67 -13.84 5.39 -1.35
CA ALA A 67 -12.96 5.05 -0.24
C ALA A 67 -13.15 3.60 0.20
N LEU A 68 -14.41 3.17 0.43
CA LEU A 68 -14.72 1.86 0.97
C LEU A 68 -14.53 0.71 -0.02
N LEU A 69 -14.88 0.91 -1.29
CA LEU A 69 -14.90 -0.15 -2.30
C LEU A 69 -13.61 -0.21 -3.12
N ILE A 70 -12.83 0.87 -3.16
CA ILE A 70 -11.61 0.94 -3.97
C ILE A 70 -10.40 1.21 -3.08
N VAL A 71 -10.33 2.37 -2.42
CA VAL A 71 -9.09 2.79 -1.74
C VAL A 71 -8.68 1.83 -0.63
N LEU A 72 -9.60 1.49 0.28
CA LEU A 72 -9.32 0.58 1.39
C LEU A 72 -8.95 -0.84 0.95
N PRO A 73 -9.76 -1.54 0.13
CA PRO A 73 -9.44 -2.91 -0.26
C PRO A 73 -8.17 -2.99 -1.09
N PHE A 74 -7.92 -2.04 -2.00
CA PHE A 74 -6.67 -2.02 -2.76
C PHE A 74 -5.46 -1.69 -1.89
N GLY A 75 -5.60 -0.79 -0.92
CA GLY A 75 -4.54 -0.52 0.06
C GLY A 75 -4.20 -1.77 0.88
N TYR A 76 -5.21 -2.49 1.35
CA TYR A 76 -5.03 -3.75 2.07
C TYR A 76 -4.40 -4.85 1.19
N LEU A 77 -4.88 -4.99 -0.05
CA LEU A 77 -4.31 -5.95 -1.01
C LEU A 77 -2.85 -5.62 -1.37
N ALA A 78 -2.51 -4.33 -1.50
CA ALA A 78 -1.14 -3.91 -1.72
C ALA A 78 -0.24 -4.29 -0.54
N TYR A 79 -0.71 -4.09 0.69
CA TYR A 79 -0.01 -4.55 1.90
C TYR A 79 0.20 -6.06 1.90
N LEU A 80 -0.84 -6.84 1.61
CA LEU A 80 -0.74 -8.30 1.50
C LEU A 80 0.23 -8.74 0.39
N LEU A 81 0.22 -8.06 -0.75
CA LEU A 81 1.13 -8.36 -1.86
C LEU A 81 2.59 -8.09 -1.48
N ILE A 82 2.86 -6.98 -0.81
CA ILE A 82 4.22 -6.61 -0.40
C ILE A 82 4.76 -7.61 0.62
N THR A 83 3.95 -7.96 1.60
CA THR A 83 4.32 -8.92 2.65
C THR A 83 4.45 -10.36 2.13
N ALA A 84 3.71 -10.73 1.08
CA ALA A 84 3.82 -12.05 0.45
C ALA A 84 5.10 -12.24 -0.39
N PHE A 85 5.66 -11.17 -0.96
CA PHE A 85 6.83 -11.23 -1.86
C PHE A 85 7.96 -10.29 -1.43
N PRO A 86 8.52 -10.47 -0.23
CA PRO A 86 9.40 -9.49 0.37
C PRO A 86 10.68 -9.21 -0.44
N ALA A 87 11.20 -10.22 -1.13
CA ALA A 87 12.39 -10.11 -1.98
C ALA A 87 12.23 -9.12 -3.15
N LEU A 88 11.00 -8.86 -3.61
CA LEU A 88 10.74 -7.89 -4.69
C LEU A 88 10.71 -6.45 -4.18
N PHE A 89 10.37 -6.25 -2.90
CA PHE A 89 10.10 -4.93 -2.33
C PHE A 89 11.19 -4.41 -1.38
N GLN A 90 12.24 -5.20 -1.12
CA GLN A 90 13.41 -4.83 -0.32
C GLN A 90 14.16 -3.55 -0.79
N HIS A 91 13.93 -3.10 -2.03
CA HIS A 91 14.51 -1.86 -2.58
C HIS A 91 13.50 -0.73 -2.76
N ALA A 92 12.25 -0.94 -2.33
CA ALA A 92 11.12 -0.01 -2.51
C ALA A 92 10.74 0.72 -1.21
N GLY A 93 11.72 1.01 -0.36
CA GLY A 93 11.51 1.66 0.95
C GLY A 93 11.06 0.72 2.07
N TRP A 94 11.36 -0.57 1.93
CA TRP A 94 11.17 -1.57 2.97
C TRP A 94 12.52 -2.20 3.31
N GLU A 95 12.90 -2.15 4.58
CA GLU A 95 14.10 -2.78 5.11
C GLU A 95 13.79 -4.19 5.60
N VAL A 96 14.67 -5.13 5.27
CA VAL A 96 14.59 -6.50 5.75
C VAL A 96 15.21 -6.53 7.15
N VAL A 97 14.39 -6.71 8.18
CA VAL A 97 14.83 -6.80 9.57
C VAL A 97 14.78 -8.27 10.00
N PRO A 98 15.91 -8.89 10.36
CA PRO A 98 15.91 -10.25 10.86
C PRO A 98 15.16 -10.33 12.21
N LEU A 99 14.35 -11.37 12.38
CA LEU A 99 13.56 -11.59 13.60
C LEU A 99 14.41 -12.07 14.79
N GLU A 100 15.64 -12.48 14.53
CA GLU A 100 16.62 -12.91 15.51
C GLU A 100 17.84 -11.99 15.47
N ASP A 101 18.50 -11.76 16.62
CA ASP A 101 19.74 -10.98 16.70
C ASP A 101 20.85 -11.73 15.94
N VAL A 102 21.18 -11.25 14.74
CA VAL A 102 22.24 -11.83 13.90
C VAL A 102 23.53 -11.05 14.16
N ARG A 103 24.47 -11.66 14.89
CA ARG A 103 25.82 -11.14 15.12
C ARG A 103 26.82 -11.76 14.16
#